data_AF-A0A7C7C9R5-F1
#
_entry.id   AF-A0A7C7C9R5-F1
#
_cell.length_a   1.000
_cell.length_b   1.000
_cell.length_c   1.000
_cell.angle_alpha   90.00
_cell.angle_beta   90.00
_cell.angle_gamma   90.00
#
_symmetry.space_group_name_H-M   'P 1'
#
loop_
_entity.id
_entity.type
_entity.pdbx_description
1 polymer ?
#
loop_
_entity_poly.entity_id
_entity_poly.type
_entity_poly.pdbx_seq_one_letter_code
_entity_poly.pdbx_strand_id
1 'polypeptide(L)' 'MQQNDSAQQVLSYNSKMLGSEIYVIKNGGWRGKVEEVIDEEYFLVSRFGNPSSMEKVSMYDIRSLSYETF' A
#
# COMPACT_ATOMS: atom_id res chain seq x y z
N MET A 1 11.61 -5.76 27.87
CA MET A 1 11.70 -5.04 26.59
C MET A 1 11.42 -6.07 25.51
N GLN A 2 10.21 -6.15 24.97
CA GLN A 2 9.84 -7.24 24.03
C GLN A 2 8.77 -6.83 23.01
N GLN A 3 8.54 -5.52 22.83
CA GLN A 3 7.48 -4.98 21.98
C GLN A 3 7.97 -4.35 20.66
N ASN A 4 9.28 -4.29 20.41
CA ASN A 4 9.82 -3.60 19.22
C ASN A 4 10.13 -4.52 18.02
N ASP A 5 10.29 -5.83 18.23
CA ASP A 5 10.69 -6.74 17.15
C ASP A 5 9.55 -6.99 16.13
N SER A 6 8.31 -7.03 16.60
CA SER A 6 7.13 -7.30 15.74
C SER A 6 6.88 -6.16 14.76
N ALA A 7 6.92 -4.91 15.26
CA ALA A 7 6.69 -3.71 14.44
C ALA A 7 7.73 -3.56 13.32
N GLN A 8 9.01 -3.79 13.64
CA GLN A 8 10.09 -3.71 12.66
C GLN A 8 9.98 -4.79 11.58
N GLN A 9 9.53 -5.99 11.95
CA GLN A 9 9.29 -7.08 11.00
C GLN A 9 8.12 -6.78 10.06
N VAL A 10 7.03 -6.21 10.57
CA VAL A 10 5.86 -5.83 9.75
C VAL A 10 6.24 -4.71 8.77
N LEU A 11 6.95 -3.68 9.23
CA LEU A 11 7.46 -2.63 8.35
C LEU A 11 8.38 -3.18 7.26
N SER A 12 9.33 -4.05 7.63
CA SER A 12 10.24 -4.68 6.68
C SER A 12 9.50 -5.55 5.64
N TYR A 13 8.45 -6.25 6.06
CA TYR A 13 7.59 -7.00 5.15
C TYR A 13 6.81 -6.09 4.20
N ASN A 14 6.17 -5.05 4.74
CA ASN A 14 5.38 -4.07 4.00
C ASN A 14 6.22 -3.29 2.98
N SER A 15 7.51 -3.09 3.22
CA SER A 15 8.43 -2.45 2.25
C SER A 15 8.49 -3.17 0.90
N LYS A 16 8.10 -4.45 0.82
CA LYS A 16 7.98 -5.17 -0.48
C LYS A 16 6.87 -4.60 -1.37
N MET A 17 5.90 -3.90 -0.79
CA MET A 17 4.81 -3.26 -1.52
C MET A 17 5.27 -1.97 -2.21
N LEU A 18 6.38 -1.37 -1.79
CA LEU A 18 6.93 -0.15 -2.42
C LEU A 18 7.11 -0.37 -3.93
N GLY A 19 6.58 0.57 -4.71
CA GLY A 19 6.60 0.53 -6.16
C GLY A 19 5.55 -0.39 -6.80
N SER A 20 4.79 -1.16 -6.02
CA SER A 20 3.75 -2.04 -6.54
C SER A 20 2.52 -1.26 -6.99
N GLU A 21 1.93 -1.67 -8.10
CA GLU A 21 0.61 -1.19 -8.52
C GLU A 21 -0.48 -1.90 -7.74
N ILE A 22 -1.48 -1.15 -7.30
CA ILE A 22 -2.56 -1.64 -6.47
C ILE A 22 -3.91 -1.07 -6.92
N TYR A 23 -4.98 -1.76 -6.52
CA TYR A 23 -6.34 -1.24 -6.60
C TYR A 23 -6.81 -0.84 -5.20
N VAL A 24 -7.19 0.42 -5.04
CA VAL A 24 -7.75 0.96 -3.80
C VAL A 24 -9.26 0.96 -3.94
N ILE A 25 -10.00 0.34 -3.02
CA ILE A 25 -11.47 0.15 -3.15
C ILE A 25 -12.32 1.33 -2.63
N LYS A 26 -11.68 2.37 -2.11
CA LYS A 26 -12.34 3.57 -1.56
C LYS A 26 -12.81 4.51 -2.67
N ASN A 27 -13.86 5.30 -2.41
CA ASN A 27 -14.36 6.37 -3.31
C ASN A 27 -14.67 5.91 -4.74
N GLY A 28 -15.29 4.73 -4.90
CA GLY A 28 -15.63 4.17 -6.21
C GLY A 28 -14.50 3.37 -6.86
N GLY A 29 -13.37 3.24 -6.19
CA GLY A 29 -12.27 2.39 -6.63
C GLY A 29 -11.33 3.09 -7.59
N TRP A 30 -10.03 2.95 -7.39
CA TRP A 30 -9.02 3.57 -8.26
C TRP A 30 -7.70 2.81 -8.23
N ARG A 31 -6.90 2.98 -9.30
CA ARG A 31 -5.57 2.38 -9.43
C ARG A 31 -4.49 3.37 -9.05
N GLY A 32 -3.50 2.89 -8.32
CA GLY A 32 -2.36 3.67 -7.90
C GLY A 32 -1.12 2.84 -7.69
N LYS A 33 -0.06 3.51 -7.26
CA LYS A 33 1.22 2.90 -6.93
C LYS A 33 1.62 3.28 -5.52
N VAL A 34 2.11 2.31 -4.77
CA VAL A 34 2.64 2.53 -3.42
C VAL A 34 3.97 3.26 -3.55
N GLU A 35 4.05 4.48 -3.05
CA GLU A 35 5.27 5.30 -3.05
C GLU A 35 6.02 5.17 -1.72
N GLU A 36 5.29 4.99 -0.61
CA GLU A 36 5.88 4.94 0.73
C GLU A 36 5.09 4.00 1.66
N VAL A 37 5.78 3.40 2.64
CA VAL A 37 5.16 2.70 3.78
C VAL A 37 5.21 3.65 4.97
N ILE A 38 4.05 4.05 5.47
CA ILE A 38 3.97 4.98 6.60
C ILE A 38 4.15 4.22 7.91
N ASP A 39 3.40 3.14 8.06
CA ASP A 39 3.40 2.30 9.24
C ASP A 39 2.96 0.86 8.89
N GLU A 40 2.60 0.07 9.91
CA GLU A 40 2.18 -1.33 9.77
C GLU A 40 0.89 -1.52 8.96
N GLU A 41 0.03 -0.50 8.92
CA GLU A 41 -1.31 -0.60 8.33
C GLU A 41 -1.55 0.38 7.18
N TYR A 42 -0.69 1.38 7.00
CA TYR A 42 -0.91 2.47 6.06
C TYR A 42 0.24 2.70 5.08
N PHE A 43 -0.14 3.01 3.86
CA PHE A 43 0.73 3.32 2.73
C PHE A 43 0.43 4.71 2.18
N LEU A 44 1.45 5.35 1.60
CA LEU A 44 1.27 6.52 0.76
C LEU A 44 1.20 6.07 -0.70
N VAL A 45 0.11 6.42 -1.38
CA VAL A 45 -0.20 5.89 -2.72
C VAL A 45 -0.44 7.05 -3.69
N SER A 46 0.27 7.05 -4.82
CA SER A 46 0.05 7.99 -5.91
C SER A 46 -1.08 7.50 -6.82
N ARG A 47 -1.98 8.40 -7.25
CA ARG A 47 -3.05 8.06 -8.20
C ARG A 47 -2.52 8.09 -9.63
N PHE A 48 -2.83 7.09 -10.45
CA PHE A 48 -2.38 7.08 -11.86
C PHE A 48 -2.96 8.21 -12.71
N GLY A 49 -4.16 8.68 -12.41
CA GLY A 49 -4.74 9.84 -13.08
C GLY A 49 -4.17 11.19 -12.63
N ASN A 50 -3.46 11.23 -11.49
CA ASN A 50 -2.83 12.43 -10.95
C ASN A 50 -1.65 12.05 -10.04
N PRO A 51 -0.46 11.74 -10.59
CA PRO A 51 0.67 11.23 -9.82
C PRO A 51 1.20 12.21 -8.77
N SER A 52 0.93 13.51 -8.92
CA SER A 52 1.27 14.54 -7.93
C SER A 52 0.38 14.49 -6.69
N SER A 53 -0.76 13.78 -6.75
CA SER A 53 -1.65 13.56 -5.63
C SER A 53 -1.33 12.22 -4.98
N MET A 54 -0.82 12.30 -3.75
CA MET A 54 -0.58 11.17 -2.88
C MET A 54 -1.65 11.11 -1.80
N GLU A 55 -2.17 9.90 -1.53
CA GLU A 55 -3.18 9.65 -0.51
C GLU A 55 -2.68 8.61 0.49
N LYS A 56 -2.96 8.82 1.78
CA LYS A 56 -2.77 7.80 2.82
C LYS A 56 -3.88 6.75 2.69
N VAL A 57 -3.50 5.51 2.42
CA VAL A 57 -4.41 4.39 2.17
C VAL A 57 -4.12 3.27 3.16
N SER A 58 -5.17 2.68 3.73
CA SER A 58 -5.03 1.51 4.61
C SER A 58 -4.81 0.25 3.78
N MET A 59 -3.98 -0.67 4.28
CA MET A 59 -3.77 -1.99 3.69
C MET A 59 -5.08 -2.78 3.50
N TYR A 60 -6.08 -2.54 4.35
CA TYR A 60 -7.38 -3.21 4.26
C TYR A 60 -8.21 -2.74 3.04
N ASP A 61 -7.93 -1.53 2.55
CA ASP A 61 -8.55 -0.94 1.36
C ASP A 61 -7.82 -1.29 0.06
N ILE A 62 -6.74 -2.08 0.14
CA ILE A 62 -5.90 -2.45 -0.99
C ILE A 62 -6.28 -3.86 -1.49
N ARG A 63 -6.34 -4.01 -2.82
CA ARG A 63 -6.40 -5.29 -3.51
C ARG A 63 -5.24 -5.39 -4.49
N SER A 64 -4.64 -6.57 -4.58
CA SER A 64 -3.59 -6.81 -5.57
C SER A 64 -4.19 -6.76 -6.98
N LEU A 65 -3.42 -6.23 -7.92
CA LEU A 65 -3.77 -6.26 -9.34
C LEU A 65 -3.34 -7.56 -10.02
N SER A 66 -2.80 -8.52 -9.27
CA SER A 66 -2.50 -9.87 -9.75
C SER A 66 -3.81 -10.58 -10.09
N TYR A 67 -4.23 -10.37 -11.33
CA TYR A 67 -5.06 -11.31 -12.07
C TYR A 67 -4.33 -12.65 -12.02
N GLU A 68 -5.00 -13.70 -11.53
CA GLU A 68 -4.58 -15.07 -11.76
C GLU A 68 -4.44 -15.25 -13.29
N THR A 69 -3.21 -15.42 -13.75
CA THR A 69 -2.93 -15.94 -15.08
C THR A 69 -3.35 -17.41 -15.05
N PHE A 70 -4.55 -17.71 -15.55
CA PHE A 70 -4.94 -19.07 -15.96
C PHE A 70 -4.72 -19.21 -17.47
#